data_AF-A0AAQ1UJ48-F1
#
_entry.id   AF-A0AAQ1UJ48-F1
#
_cell.length_a   1.000
_cell.length_b   1.000
_cell.length_c   1.000
_cell.angle_alpha   90.00
_cell.angle_beta   90.00
_cell.angle_gamma   90.00
#
_symmetry.space_group_name_H-M   'P 1'
#
loop_
_entity.id
_entity.type
_entity.pdbx_description
1 polymer ?
#
loop_
_entity_poly.entity_id
_entity_poly.type
_entity_poly.pdbx_seq_one_letter_code
_entity_poly.pdbx_strand_id
1 'polypeptide(L)'
;MATESNDNTEKVIHFMNQLEQLGLQLKAAGDEQRLTLGRLLALKKEKKTDTEEYARLTERSKTLQALIDKWRPVYQERMAWVKEVQGKK
;
A
#
# COMPACT_ATOMS: atom_id res chain seq x y z
N MET A 1 -2.26 -41.05 -6.77
CA MET A 1 -3.10 -39.88 -6.47
C MET A 1 -2.50 -39.19 -5.25
N ALA A 2 -1.70 -38.14 -5.46
CA ALA A 2 -1.01 -37.41 -4.39
C ALA A 2 -0.72 -35.95 -4.81
N THR A 3 -1.63 -35.31 -5.55
CA THR A 3 -1.38 -34.01 -6.20
C THR A 3 -2.10 -32.83 -5.54
N GLU A 4 -3.18 -33.05 -4.79
CA GLU A 4 -4.00 -31.95 -4.24
C GLU A 4 -3.39 -31.30 -2.98
N SER A 5 -2.68 -32.06 -2.15
CA SER A 5 -2.11 -31.53 -0.90
C SER A 5 -0.91 -30.61 -1.13
N ASN A 6 -0.12 -30.84 -2.18
CA ASN A 6 1.05 -30.03 -2.50
C ASN A 6 0.64 -28.70 -3.14
N ASP A 7 -0.34 -28.74 -4.07
CA ASP A 7 -0.89 -27.57 -4.75
C ASP A 7 -1.58 -26.59 -3.79
N ASN A 8 -2.33 -27.09 -2.80
CA ASN A 8 -2.95 -26.23 -1.79
C ASN A 8 -1.93 -25.54 -0.87
N THR A 9 -0.81 -26.19 -0.57
CA THR A 9 0.27 -25.58 0.24
C THR A 9 0.97 -24.47 -0.54
N GLU A 10 1.28 -24.70 -1.82
CA GLU A 10 1.87 -23.70 -2.72
C GLU A 10 0.97 -22.48 -2.90
N LYS A 11 -0.36 -22.69 -3.03
CA LYS A 11 -1.35 -21.61 -3.09
C LYS A 11 -1.37 -20.74 -1.84
N VAL A 12 -1.30 -21.34 -0.65
CA VAL A 12 -1.25 -20.60 0.62
C VAL A 12 0.05 -19.79 0.72
N ILE A 13 1.18 -20.36 0.34
CA ILE A 13 2.47 -19.65 0.32
C ILE A 13 2.41 -18.47 -0.65
N HIS A 14 1.88 -18.68 -1.86
CA HIS A 14 1.73 -17.62 -2.85
C HIS A 14 0.84 -16.48 -2.34
N PHE A 15 -0.29 -16.82 -1.71
CA PHE A 15 -1.19 -15.83 -1.10
C PHE A 15 -0.50 -15.01 -0.02
N MET A 16 0.23 -15.66 0.89
CA MET A 16 0.97 -14.97 1.97
C MET A 16 2.03 -14.02 1.42
N ASN A 17 2.79 -14.46 0.40
CA ASN A 17 3.78 -13.63 -0.27
C ASN A 17 3.14 -12.41 -0.94
N GLN A 18 2.02 -12.60 -1.65
CA GLN A 18 1.30 -11.47 -2.27
C GLN A 18 0.78 -10.48 -1.21
N LEU A 19 0.31 -10.98 -0.07
CA LEU A 19 -0.18 -10.14 1.02
C LEU A 19 0.95 -9.31 1.65
N GLU A 20 2.11 -9.94 1.89
CA GLU A 20 3.30 -9.24 2.38
C GLU A 20 3.77 -8.16 1.40
N GLN A 21 3.88 -8.50 0.11
CA GLN A 21 4.27 -7.54 -0.93
C GLN A 21 3.30 -6.36 -1.01
N LEU A 22 2.00 -6.62 -0.92
CA LEU A 22 0.99 -5.55 -0.88
C LEU A 22 1.19 -4.64 0.34
N GLY A 23 1.47 -5.20 1.51
CA GLY A 23 1.78 -4.44 2.73
C GLY A 23 3.02 -3.55 2.56
N LEU A 24 4.09 -4.08 1.98
CA LEU A 24 5.31 -3.32 1.69
C LEU A 24 5.06 -2.17 0.70
N GLN A 25 4.31 -2.43 -0.37
CA GLN A 25 3.94 -1.41 -1.35
C GLN A 25 3.08 -0.30 -0.74
N LEU A 26 2.09 -0.65 0.09
CA LEU A 26 1.25 0.31 0.80
C LEU A 26 2.07 1.17 1.77
N LYS A 27 3.03 0.57 2.48
CA LYS A 27 3.93 1.30 3.36
C LYS A 27 4.80 2.28 2.56
N ALA A 28 5.42 1.82 1.46
CA ALA A 28 6.25 2.65 0.61
C ALA A 28 5.45 3.83 0.01
N ALA A 29 4.25 3.58 -0.48
CA ALA A 29 3.35 4.62 -0.99
C ALA A 29 3.00 5.66 0.10
N GLY A 30 2.73 5.21 1.33
CA GLY A 30 2.44 6.10 2.46
C GLY A 30 3.64 6.95 2.88
N ASP A 31 4.84 6.35 2.94
CA ASP A 31 6.09 7.04 3.24
C ASP A 31 6.39 8.11 2.17
N GLU A 32 6.25 7.75 0.89
CA GLU A 32 6.42 8.68 -0.23
C GLU A 32 5.39 9.82 -0.20
N GLN A 33 4.13 9.51 0.10
CA GLN A 33 3.08 10.52 0.19
C GLN A 33 3.38 11.52 1.31
N ARG A 34 3.85 11.05 2.46
CA ARG A 34 4.24 11.92 3.58
C ARG A 34 5.38 12.86 3.20
N LEU A 35 6.41 12.36 2.50
CA LEU A 35 7.51 13.19 2.01
C LEU A 35 7.04 14.23 1.00
N THR A 36 6.18 13.82 0.06
CA THR A 36 5.59 14.68 -0.98
C THR A 36 4.78 15.82 -0.33
N LEU A 37 3.93 15.50 0.64
CA LEU A 37 3.16 16.50 1.39
C LEU A 37 4.07 17.44 2.19
N GLY A 38 5.14 16.92 2.80
CA GLY A 38 6.15 17.75 3.46
C GLY A 38 6.78 18.78 2.53
N ARG A 39 7.11 18.38 1.29
CA ARG A 39 7.64 19.30 0.27
C ARG A 39 6.61 20.32 -0.19
N LEU A 40 5.35 19.91 -0.43
CA LEU A 40 4.26 20.83 -0.77
C LEU A 40 4.04 21.89 0.33
N LEU A 41 4.09 21.48 1.61
CA LEU A 41 3.98 22.41 2.73
C LEU A 41 5.13 23.42 2.77
N ALA A 42 6.36 23.01 2.48
CA ALA A 42 7.51 23.92 2.38
C ALA A 42 7.31 24.93 1.24
N LEU A 43 6.94 24.47 0.04
CA LEU A 43 6.66 25.34 -1.11
C LEU A 43 5.53 26.33 -0.83
N LYS A 44 4.47 25.89 -0.13
CA LYS A 44 3.37 26.77 0.29
C LYS A 44 3.84 27.86 1.25
N LYS A 45 4.73 27.54 2.20
CA LYS A 45 5.33 28.53 3.11
C LYS A 45 6.20 29.54 2.36
N GLU A 46 6.88 29.10 1.30
CA GLU A 46 7.68 29.94 0.41
C GLU A 46 6.85 30.70 -0.63
N LYS A 47 5.51 30.56 -0.64
CA LYS A 47 4.59 31.11 -1.66
C LYS A 47 4.89 30.64 -3.09
N LYS A 48 5.53 29.47 -3.25
CA LYS A 48 5.88 28.85 -4.54
C LYS A 48 4.79 27.89 -5.04
N THR A 49 3.54 28.29 -4.95
CA THR A 49 2.38 27.43 -5.31
C THR A 49 2.12 27.38 -6.81
N ASP A 50 2.62 28.35 -7.56
CA ASP A 50 2.36 28.47 -9.01
C ASP A 50 3.49 27.84 -9.85
N THR A 51 4.33 27.03 -9.22
CA THR A 51 5.46 26.36 -9.87
C THR A 51 5.05 25.01 -10.43
N GLU A 52 5.72 24.57 -11.51
CA GLU A 52 5.54 23.22 -12.06
C GLU A 52 5.86 22.14 -11.01
N GLU A 53 6.83 22.38 -10.13
CA GLU A 53 7.17 21.49 -9.01
C GLU A 53 5.94 21.29 -8.11
N TYR A 54 5.27 22.36 -7.71
CA TYR A 54 4.08 22.29 -6.86
C TYR A 54 2.93 21.55 -7.54
N ALA A 55 2.67 21.83 -8.82
CA ALA A 55 1.64 21.14 -9.60
C ALA A 55 1.93 19.63 -9.70
N ARG A 56 3.17 19.26 -10.03
CA ARG A 56 3.59 17.86 -10.16
C ARG A 56 3.52 17.11 -8.83
N LEU A 57 3.98 17.71 -7.74
CA LEU A 57 3.91 17.11 -6.40
C LEU A 57 2.47 16.96 -5.92
N THR A 58 1.59 17.92 -6.26
CA THR A 58 0.16 17.83 -5.96
C THR A 58 -0.47 16.62 -6.65
N GLU A 59 -0.20 16.43 -7.94
CA GLU A 59 -0.73 15.30 -8.70
C GLU A 59 -0.15 13.96 -8.22
N ARG A 60 1.14 13.94 -7.88
CA ARG A 60 1.78 12.78 -7.28
C ARG A 60 1.15 12.41 -5.94
N SER A 61 0.88 13.40 -5.09
CA SER A 61 0.22 13.18 -3.80
C SER A 61 -1.19 12.58 -3.96
N LYS A 62 -1.99 13.10 -4.91
CA LYS A 62 -3.32 12.55 -5.22
C LYS A 62 -3.25 11.12 -5.73
N THR A 63 -2.31 10.83 -6.63
CA THR A 63 -2.12 9.48 -7.17
C THR A 63 -1.75 8.49 -6.08
N LEU A 64 -0.84 8.86 -5.17
CA LEU A 64 -0.45 8.02 -4.04
C LEU A 64 -1.62 7.80 -3.08
N GLN A 65 -2.39 8.84 -2.78
CA GLN A 65 -3.59 8.71 -1.93
C GLN A 65 -4.60 7.75 -2.56
N ALA A 66 -4.90 7.89 -3.85
CA ALA A 66 -5.84 7.01 -4.55
C ALA A 66 -5.38 5.54 -4.55
N LEU A 67 -4.08 5.29 -4.69
CA LEU A 67 -3.51 3.95 -4.58
C LEU A 67 -3.72 3.37 -3.18
N ILE A 68 -3.43 4.17 -2.15
CA ILE A 68 -3.58 3.76 -0.75
C ILE A 68 -5.05 3.49 -0.43
N ASP A 69 -5.96 4.38 -0.82
CA ASP A 69 -7.39 4.27 -0.55
C ASP A 69 -8.00 3.04 -1.20
N LYS A 70 -7.53 2.69 -2.41
CA LYS A 70 -7.99 1.51 -3.13
C LYS A 70 -7.54 0.21 -2.44
N TRP A 71 -6.28 0.14 -2.02
CA TRP A 71 -5.67 -1.14 -1.64
C TRP A 71 -5.59 -1.38 -0.13
N ARG A 72 -5.62 -0.32 0.69
CA ARG A 72 -5.60 -0.45 2.15
C ARG A 72 -6.77 -1.27 2.69
N PRO A 73 -8.04 -1.07 2.25
CA PRO A 73 -9.15 -1.89 2.73
C PRO A 73 -8.97 -3.37 2.40
N VAL A 74 -8.53 -3.68 1.17
CA VAL A 74 -8.26 -5.05 0.72
C VAL A 74 -7.17 -5.72 1.55
N TYR A 75 -6.09 -5.00 1.84
CA TYR A 75 -5.01 -5.49 2.69
C TYR A 75 -5.50 -5.77 4.13
N GLN A 76 -6.28 -4.84 4.70
CA GLN A 76 -6.80 -5.00 6.06
C GLN A 76 -7.76 -6.18 6.19
N GLU A 77 -8.67 -6.36 5.22
CA GLU A 77 -9.58 -7.50 5.17
C GLU A 77 -8.80 -8.82 5.11
N ARG A 78 -7.84 -8.93 4.19
CA ARG A 78 -7.01 -10.15 4.05
C ARG A 78 -6.19 -10.44 5.31
N MET A 79 -5.64 -9.41 5.95
CA MET A 79 -4.93 -9.57 7.22
C MET A 79 -5.86 -10.02 8.36
N ALA A 80 -7.11 -9.57 8.38
CA ALA A 80 -8.09 -10.02 9.36
C ALA A 80 -8.38 -11.52 9.20
N TRP A 81 -8.57 -11.98 7.96
CA TRP A 81 -8.74 -13.41 7.65
C TRP A 81 -7.54 -14.25 8.11
N VAL A 82 -6.31 -13.81 7.82
CA VAL A 82 -5.10 -14.52 8.27
C VAL A 82 -5.06 -14.64 9.80
N LYS A 83 -5.39 -13.56 10.52
CA LYS A 83 -5.44 -13.58 11.99
C LYS A 83 -6.52 -14.52 12.51
N GLU A 84 -7.69 -14.56 11.88
CA GLU A 84 -8.77 -15.47 12.28
C GLU A 84 -8.37 -16.94 12.12
N VAL A 85 -7.73 -17.29 11.00
CA VAL A 85 -7.23 -18.65 10.75
C VAL A 85 -6.11 -19.02 11.74
N GLN A 86 -5.22 -18.09 12.07
CA GLN A 86 -4.13 -18.32 13.03
C GLN A 86 -4.62 -18.38 14.49
N GLY A 87 -5.65 -17.60 14.84
CA GLY A 87 -6.21 -17.50 16.19
C GLY A 87 -7.21 -18.60 16.55
N LYS A 88 -7.68 -19.40 15.57
CA LYS A 88 -8.49 -20.61 15.80
C LYS A 88 -7.65 -21.85 16.17
N LYS A 89 -6.40 -21.68 16.62
CA LYS A 89 -5.55 -22.74 17.16
C LYS A 89 -5.69 -22.88 18.67
#